data_AF-A0A7S0AUD1-F1
#
_entry.id   AF-A0A7S0AUD1-F1
#
_cell.length_a   1.000
_cell.length_b   1.000
_cell.length_c   1.000
_cell.angle_alpha   90.00
_cell.angle_beta   90.00
_cell.angle_gamma   90.00
#
_symmetry.space_group_name_H-M   'P 1'
#
loop_
_entity.id
_entity.type
_entity.pdbx_description
1 polymer ?
#
loop_
_entity_poly.entity_id
_entity_poly.type
_entity_poly.pdbx_seq_one_letter_code
_entity_poly.pdbx_strand_id
1 'polypeptide(L)'
;SICRTLHIWDTLNGRRSGMGRKSKPAVAAAVADAGSSATSAYASTFQGALTGYADMMGSLIRSSWAVESAASERAQAVAAEAAQAQQAEIEVQELCEHFGITGEHVDRLRRLLRKRMEKGGREGFESDMAKLWEVMELARRPDSMLIVKMREMETGVFVGKTKPTGPLLELVKKYRLDEEASSKLAEVLALRKDTLEDDLKQIEKHLAVSGKPSAAAMMLLPKLRTAGPLEDPRQPPAPSSHSDREREKDREKDRDRDRGRREERERHRRRSRSPEGRRS
;
A
#
# COMPACT_ATOMS: atom_id res chain seq x y z
N SER A 1 -35.99 -32.98 -2.71
CA SER A 1 -34.92 -33.84 -3.28
C SER A 1 -34.27 -33.10 -4.41
N ILE A 2 -33.13 -32.45 -4.24
CA ILE A 2 -31.80 -33.08 -4.13
C ILE A 2 -30.97 -32.32 -3.09
N CYS A 3 -30.72 -32.98 -1.97
CA CYS A 3 -29.64 -32.69 -1.04
C CYS A 3 -28.47 -33.60 -1.44
N ARG A 4 -27.27 -33.04 -1.66
CA ARG A 4 -25.93 -33.68 -1.50
C ARG A 4 -24.92 -32.95 -2.37
N THR A 5 -24.05 -32.13 -1.75
CA THR A 5 -22.58 -32.12 -1.90
C THR A 5 -22.00 -30.90 -1.17
N LEU A 6 -21.82 -31.05 0.13
CA LEU A 6 -20.92 -30.25 0.96
C LEU A 6 -19.99 -31.25 1.62
N HIS A 7 -18.72 -31.26 1.22
CA HIS A 7 -17.53 -31.62 2.00
C HIS A 7 -16.33 -31.77 1.06
N ILE A 8 -15.14 -31.46 1.60
CA ILE A 8 -13.81 -31.40 0.98
C ILE A 8 -13.46 -29.97 0.56
N TRP A 9 -12.86 -29.21 1.48
CA TRP A 9 -11.80 -28.21 1.24
C TRP A 9 -11.12 -27.76 2.57
N ASP A 10 -11.60 -28.26 3.71
CA ASP A 10 -10.95 -28.07 5.01
C ASP A 10 -9.81 -29.08 5.24
N THR A 11 -8.60 -28.79 4.73
CA THR A 11 -7.31 -29.20 5.32
C THR A 11 -6.14 -28.72 4.46
N LEU A 12 -5.64 -27.50 4.69
CA LEU A 12 -4.26 -27.08 4.34
C LEU A 12 -3.96 -25.68 4.87
N ASN A 13 -4.04 -25.47 6.19
CA ASN A 13 -3.35 -24.33 6.81
C ASN A 13 -2.98 -24.63 8.25
N GLY A 14 -2.03 -25.56 8.40
CA GLY A 14 -1.40 -25.89 9.67
C GLY A 14 0.11 -25.76 9.56
N ARG A 15 0.66 -24.85 10.37
CA ARG A 15 2.07 -24.74 10.81
C ARG A 15 3.10 -24.22 9.80
N ARG A 16 3.48 -22.96 10.01
CA ARG A 16 4.90 -22.62 10.30
C ARG A 16 5.00 -21.32 11.10
N SER A 17 5.03 -21.50 12.42
CA SER A 17 5.73 -20.60 13.32
C SER A 17 7.23 -20.73 13.03
N GLY A 18 7.93 -19.62 12.80
CA GLY A 18 9.32 -19.65 12.39
C GLY A 18 9.97 -18.26 12.39
N MET A 19 10.34 -17.82 13.58
CA MET A 19 11.55 -17.05 13.91
C MET A 19 11.96 -15.89 13.00
N GLY A 20 11.92 -14.70 13.58
CA GLY A 20 12.54 -13.52 13.01
C GLY A 20 14.05 -13.67 12.74
N ARG A 21 14.48 -13.04 11.65
CA ARG A 21 15.82 -12.47 11.52
C ARG A 21 15.69 -11.10 10.88
N LYS A 22 16.06 -10.08 11.65
CA LYS A 22 16.35 -8.74 11.17
C LYS A 22 17.64 -8.81 10.35
N SER A 23 17.54 -8.87 9.03
CA SER A 23 18.69 -8.60 8.16
C SER A 23 18.68 -7.13 7.77
N LYS A 24 19.57 -6.36 8.39
CA LYS A 24 19.99 -5.04 7.93
C LYS A 24 20.56 -5.17 6.50
N PRO A 25 20.24 -4.29 5.55
CA PRO A 25 21.09 -4.15 4.37
C PRO A 25 22.41 -3.50 4.82
N ALA A 26 23.46 -4.32 4.86
CA ALA A 26 24.82 -3.83 4.95
C ALA A 26 25.13 -3.05 3.68
N VAL A 27 25.54 -1.80 3.86
CA VAL A 27 26.07 -0.92 2.84
C VAL A 27 27.38 -1.55 2.36
N ALA A 28 27.34 -2.23 1.21
CA ALA A 28 28.52 -2.77 0.57
C ALA A 28 29.29 -1.60 -0.03
N ALA A 29 30.26 -1.10 0.74
CA ALA A 29 31.38 -0.33 0.24
C ALA A 29 32.20 -1.24 -0.67
N ALA A 30 32.17 -0.99 -1.98
CA ALA A 30 33.12 -1.55 -2.92
C ALA A 30 34.38 -0.67 -2.92
N VAL A 31 35.46 -1.29 -2.46
CA VAL A 31 36.86 -0.87 -2.49
C VAL A 31 37.47 -1.34 -3.82
N ALA A 32 38.56 -0.69 -4.23
CA ALA A 32 39.42 -0.91 -5.40
C ALA A 32 38.94 -0.13 -6.64
N ASP A 33 39.72 0.81 -7.16
CA ASP A 33 41.03 0.48 -7.73
C ASP A 33 42.13 1.50 -7.40
N ALA A 34 43.30 0.95 -7.07
CA ALA A 34 44.51 1.65 -6.72
C ALA A 34 45.57 1.32 -7.77
N GLY A 35 46.14 2.36 -8.38
CA GLY A 35 47.53 2.34 -8.84
C GLY A 35 47.81 1.62 -10.16
N SER A 36 48.05 2.42 -11.20
CA SER A 36 49.13 2.10 -12.13
C SER A 36 49.80 3.39 -12.61
N SER A 37 50.68 3.90 -11.74
CA SER A 37 51.71 4.86 -12.11
C SER A 37 52.91 4.13 -12.72
N ALA A 38 53.51 4.79 -13.72
CA ALA A 38 54.79 4.50 -14.36
C ALA A 38 54.75 3.38 -15.42
N THR A 39 54.86 3.79 -16.69
CA THR A 39 56.16 3.81 -17.39
C THR A 39 56.04 4.61 -18.68
N SER A 40 57.18 5.14 -19.12
CA SER A 40 57.44 5.68 -20.45
C SER A 40 57.06 7.15 -20.69
N ALA A 41 57.79 8.03 -20.00
CA ALA A 41 58.43 9.14 -20.70
C ALA A 41 59.43 8.57 -21.72
N TYR A 42 59.62 9.26 -22.84
CA TYR A 42 60.51 8.96 -23.99
C TYR A 42 59.93 8.15 -25.15
N ALA A 43 58.99 8.76 -25.89
CA ALA A 43 58.88 8.60 -27.35
C ALA A 43 58.11 9.81 -27.91
N SER A 44 58.81 10.94 -28.05
CA SER A 44 59.25 11.45 -29.37
C SER A 44 58.11 12.06 -30.22
N THR A 45 57.79 13.31 -29.93
CA THR A 45 57.84 14.51 -30.80
C THR A 45 57.95 14.36 -32.35
N PHE A 46 57.29 13.39 -32.99
CA PHE A 46 57.30 13.30 -34.46
C PHE A 46 56.02 12.66 -35.05
N GLN A 47 54.84 13.23 -34.77
CA GLN A 47 53.58 12.80 -35.42
C GLN A 47 52.49 13.88 -35.45
N GLY A 48 52.87 15.14 -35.64
CA GLY A 48 52.00 16.32 -35.51
C GLY A 48 51.16 16.72 -36.72
N ALA A 49 50.84 15.84 -37.68
CA ALA A 49 50.09 16.26 -38.88
C ALA A 49 49.06 15.27 -39.44
N LEU A 50 48.87 14.07 -38.87
CA LEU A 50 47.91 13.08 -39.36
C LEU A 50 46.86 12.63 -38.32
N THR A 51 46.90 13.15 -37.10
CA THR A 51 45.95 12.81 -36.01
C THR A 51 44.66 13.62 -36.05
N GLY A 52 44.57 14.70 -36.82
CA GLY A 52 43.36 15.54 -36.92
C GLY A 52 42.18 14.91 -37.69
N TYR A 53 42.44 13.96 -38.60
CA TYR A 53 41.38 13.33 -39.41
C TYR A 53 40.68 12.16 -38.68
N ALA A 54 41.32 11.55 -37.68
CA ALA A 54 40.75 10.43 -36.93
C ALA A 54 39.67 10.89 -35.93
N ASP A 55 39.84 12.06 -35.29
CA ASP A 55 38.82 12.62 -34.39
C ASP A 55 37.59 13.16 -35.15
N MET A 56 37.78 13.68 -36.37
CA MET A 56 36.68 14.18 -37.19
C MET A 56 35.81 13.05 -37.78
N MET A 57 36.37 11.87 -38.06
CA MET A 57 35.61 10.70 -38.54
C MET A 57 34.99 9.86 -37.40
N GLY A 58 35.55 9.89 -36.19
CA GLY A 58 34.99 9.18 -35.03
C GLY A 58 33.69 9.78 -34.46
N SER A 59 33.42 11.07 -34.75
CA SER A 59 32.20 11.77 -34.33
C SER A 59 30.97 11.37 -35.16
N LEU A 60 31.16 11.06 -36.45
CA LEU A 60 30.08 10.67 -37.36
C LEU A 60 29.60 9.21 -37.16
N ILE A 61 30.45 8.33 -36.64
CA ILE A 61 30.06 6.94 -36.32
C ILE A 61 29.32 6.89 -34.97
N ARG A 62 29.68 7.75 -34.02
CA ARG A 62 29.00 7.89 -32.72
C ARG A 62 27.69 8.67 -32.75
N SER A 63 27.29 9.26 -33.87
CA SER A 63 25.94 9.82 -33.99
C SER A 63 24.92 8.81 -34.52
N SER A 64 25.35 7.83 -35.34
CA SER A 64 24.47 6.81 -35.92
C SER A 64 23.91 5.81 -34.90
N TRP A 65 24.73 5.31 -33.98
CA TRP A 65 24.30 4.31 -32.97
C TRP A 65 23.27 4.83 -31.95
N ALA A 66 23.25 6.14 -31.68
CA ALA A 66 22.38 6.75 -30.68
C ALA A 66 20.95 6.98 -31.22
N VAL A 67 20.80 7.15 -32.53
CA VAL A 67 19.49 7.26 -33.18
C VAL A 67 18.85 5.88 -33.31
N GLU A 68 19.64 4.85 -33.58
CA GLU A 68 19.16 3.47 -33.69
C GLU A 68 18.73 2.88 -32.34
N SER A 69 19.42 3.22 -31.24
CA SER A 69 19.01 2.80 -29.90
C SER A 69 17.67 3.42 -29.47
N ALA A 70 17.47 4.71 -29.72
CA ALA A 70 16.21 5.39 -29.39
C ALA A 70 15.01 4.87 -30.20
N ALA A 71 15.22 4.49 -31.47
CA ALA A 71 14.18 3.88 -32.30
C ALA A 71 13.81 2.48 -31.80
N SER A 72 14.82 1.67 -31.44
CA SER A 72 14.62 0.32 -30.88
C SER A 72 13.87 0.36 -29.54
N GLU A 73 14.22 1.27 -28.63
CA GLU A 73 13.54 1.43 -27.34
C GLU A 73 12.06 1.79 -27.50
N ARG A 74 11.73 2.66 -28.47
CA ARG A 74 10.34 3.00 -28.78
C ARG A 74 9.57 1.82 -29.35
N ALA A 75 10.18 1.05 -30.25
CA ALA A 75 9.56 -0.15 -30.81
C ALA A 75 9.28 -1.20 -29.72
N GLN A 76 10.22 -1.38 -28.78
CA GLN A 76 10.03 -2.28 -27.64
C GLN A 76 8.92 -1.81 -26.71
N ALA A 77 8.81 -0.50 -26.44
CA ALA A 77 7.74 0.05 -25.61
C ALA A 77 6.35 -0.18 -26.24
N VAL A 78 6.20 0.07 -27.54
CA VAL A 78 4.94 -0.17 -28.26
C VAL A 78 4.58 -1.66 -28.30
N ALA A 79 5.56 -2.53 -28.52
CA ALA A 79 5.34 -3.98 -28.50
C ALA A 79 4.92 -4.48 -27.10
N ALA A 80 5.52 -3.95 -26.03
CA ALA A 80 5.16 -4.28 -24.66
C ALA A 80 3.74 -3.82 -24.31
N GLU A 81 3.35 -2.61 -24.74
CA GLU A 81 1.99 -2.09 -24.53
C GLU A 81 0.95 -2.92 -25.30
N ALA A 82 1.24 -3.28 -26.54
CA ALA A 82 0.36 -4.14 -27.35
C ALA A 82 0.18 -5.53 -26.72
N ALA A 83 1.26 -6.14 -26.21
CA ALA A 83 1.18 -7.42 -25.50
C ALA A 83 0.34 -7.32 -24.22
N GLN A 84 0.46 -6.21 -23.48
CA GLN A 84 -0.39 -5.97 -22.30
C GLN A 84 -1.86 -5.80 -22.66
N ALA A 85 -2.17 -5.09 -23.75
CA ALA A 85 -3.54 -4.93 -24.22
C ALA A 85 -4.16 -6.27 -24.66
N GLN A 86 -3.39 -7.12 -25.34
CA GLN A 86 -3.83 -8.47 -25.71
C GLN A 86 -4.09 -9.34 -24.47
N GLN A 87 -3.19 -9.30 -23.48
CA GLN A 87 -3.38 -10.02 -22.23
C GLN A 87 -4.64 -9.57 -21.50
N ALA A 88 -4.89 -8.26 -21.44
CA ALA A 88 -6.10 -7.70 -20.86
C ALA A 88 -7.37 -8.18 -21.58
N GLU A 89 -7.35 -8.32 -22.90
CA GLU A 89 -8.48 -8.84 -23.67
C GLU A 89 -8.78 -10.32 -23.39
N ILE A 90 -7.74 -11.12 -23.17
CA ILE A 90 -7.84 -12.53 -22.78
C ILE A 90 -8.49 -12.64 -21.40
N GLU A 91 -8.00 -11.87 -20.41
CA GLU A 91 -8.55 -11.90 -19.04
C GLU A 91 -10.02 -11.44 -18.99
N VAL A 92 -10.40 -10.45 -19.79
CA VAL A 92 -11.80 -10.03 -19.90
C VAL A 92 -12.65 -11.10 -20.57
N GLN A 93 -12.13 -11.77 -21.60
CA GLN A 93 -12.82 -12.89 -22.25
C GLN A 93 -13.04 -14.04 -21.27
N GLU A 94 -12.00 -14.44 -20.52
CA GLU A 94 -12.08 -15.50 -19.51
C GLU A 94 -13.10 -15.18 -18.43
N LEU A 95 -13.14 -13.94 -17.92
CA LEU A 95 -14.16 -13.48 -16.97
C LEU A 95 -15.57 -13.65 -17.56
N CYS A 96 -15.79 -13.19 -18.80
CA CYS A 96 -17.10 -13.27 -19.44
C CYS A 96 -17.53 -14.71 -19.72
N GLU A 97 -16.61 -15.57 -20.16
CA GLU A 97 -16.87 -16.99 -20.36
C GLU A 97 -17.19 -17.71 -19.05
N HIS A 98 -16.45 -17.42 -17.97
CA HIS A 98 -16.66 -18.02 -16.65
C HIS A 98 -18.06 -17.76 -16.10
N PHE A 99 -18.59 -16.54 -16.29
CA PHE A 99 -19.93 -16.15 -15.82
C PHE A 99 -21.04 -16.31 -16.86
N GLY A 100 -20.73 -16.81 -18.06
CA GLY A 100 -21.70 -16.99 -19.16
C GLY A 100 -22.26 -15.67 -19.72
N ILE A 101 -21.45 -14.62 -19.73
CA ILE A 101 -21.80 -13.30 -20.24
C ILE A 101 -21.45 -13.24 -21.73
N THR A 102 -22.44 -12.99 -22.58
CA THR A 102 -22.27 -12.98 -24.04
C THR A 102 -22.74 -11.66 -24.66
N GLY A 103 -22.26 -11.37 -25.87
CA GLY A 103 -22.79 -10.30 -26.72
C GLY A 103 -22.22 -8.92 -26.41
N GLU A 104 -23.06 -7.89 -26.54
CA GLU A 104 -22.66 -6.48 -26.52
C GLU A 104 -22.00 -6.03 -25.20
N HIS A 105 -22.27 -6.73 -24.09
CA HIS A 105 -21.70 -6.41 -22.77
C HIS A 105 -20.18 -6.64 -22.73
N VAL A 106 -19.67 -7.66 -23.43
CA VAL A 106 -18.24 -7.97 -23.47
C VAL A 106 -17.48 -6.85 -24.17
N ASP A 107 -17.95 -6.41 -25.33
CA ASP A 107 -17.32 -5.34 -26.10
C ASP A 107 -17.40 -3.99 -25.37
N ARG A 108 -18.51 -3.73 -24.67
CA ARG A 108 -18.64 -2.54 -23.82
C ARG A 108 -17.64 -2.57 -22.66
N LEU A 109 -17.52 -3.70 -21.96
CA LEU A 109 -16.57 -3.87 -20.86
C LEU A 109 -15.12 -3.70 -21.34
N ARG A 110 -14.75 -4.33 -22.46
CA ARG A 110 -13.43 -4.17 -23.09
C ARG A 110 -13.08 -2.70 -23.34
N ARG A 111 -14.01 -1.94 -23.93
CA ARG A 111 -13.82 -0.50 -24.18
C ARG A 111 -13.64 0.31 -22.89
N LEU A 112 -14.38 -0.01 -21.83
CA LEU A 112 -14.27 0.70 -20.54
C LEU A 112 -12.96 0.39 -19.83
N LEU A 113 -12.55 -0.88 -19.78
CA LEU A 113 -11.30 -1.29 -19.15
C LEU A 113 -10.07 -0.78 -19.90
N ARG A 114 -10.10 -0.77 -21.24
CA ARG A 114 -9.01 -0.17 -22.04
C ARG A 114 -8.82 1.32 -21.73
N LYS A 115 -9.91 2.10 -21.68
CA LYS A 115 -9.86 3.52 -21.29
C LYS A 115 -9.30 3.74 -19.88
N ARG A 116 -9.60 2.83 -18.94
CA ARG A 116 -9.04 2.89 -17.58
C ARG A 116 -7.57 2.49 -17.54
N MET A 117 -7.16 1.50 -18.33
CA MET A 117 -5.77 1.08 -18.48
C MET A 117 -4.91 2.22 -19.06
N GLU A 118 -5.41 2.96 -20.06
CA GLU A 118 -4.75 4.15 -20.59
C GLU A 118 -4.53 5.25 -19.52
N LYS A 119 -5.46 5.39 -18.56
CA LYS A 119 -5.40 6.42 -17.52
C LYS A 119 -4.62 6.01 -16.26
N GLY A 120 -4.74 4.76 -15.84
CA GLY A 120 -4.23 4.23 -14.57
C GLY A 120 -3.16 3.15 -14.71
N GLY A 121 -2.75 2.83 -15.93
CA GLY A 121 -1.82 1.75 -16.22
C GLY A 121 -2.39 0.37 -15.91
N ARG A 122 -1.48 -0.62 -15.87
CA ARG A 122 -1.80 -2.02 -15.63
C ARG A 122 -2.34 -2.29 -14.22
N GLU A 123 -1.84 -1.58 -13.21
CA GLU A 123 -2.28 -1.77 -11.82
C GLU A 123 -3.76 -1.44 -11.61
N GLY A 124 -4.26 -0.40 -12.30
CA GLY A 124 -5.69 -0.06 -12.27
C GLY A 124 -6.56 -1.15 -12.89
N PHE A 125 -6.13 -1.70 -14.03
CA PHE A 125 -6.83 -2.79 -14.71
C PHE A 125 -6.90 -4.05 -13.84
N GLU A 126 -5.78 -4.51 -13.28
CA GLU A 126 -5.74 -5.71 -12.43
C GLU A 126 -6.61 -5.55 -11.17
N SER A 127 -6.58 -4.36 -10.56
CA SER A 127 -7.39 -4.00 -9.41
C SER A 127 -8.90 -4.03 -9.72
N ASP A 128 -9.29 -3.54 -10.90
CA ASP A 128 -10.68 -3.53 -11.35
C ASP A 128 -11.16 -4.95 -11.72
N MET A 129 -10.35 -5.74 -12.42
CA MET A 129 -10.65 -7.13 -12.76
C MET A 129 -10.84 -7.99 -11.52
N ALA A 130 -9.94 -7.87 -10.55
CA ALA A 130 -10.04 -8.61 -9.29
C ALA A 130 -11.29 -8.22 -8.49
N LYS A 131 -11.74 -6.95 -8.58
CA LYS A 131 -12.99 -6.50 -7.94
C LYS A 131 -14.23 -7.00 -8.67
N LEU A 132 -14.22 -6.97 -10.00
CA LEU A 132 -15.31 -7.49 -10.83
C LEU A 132 -15.54 -8.98 -10.57
N TRP A 133 -14.47 -9.77 -10.48
CA TRP A 133 -14.54 -11.20 -10.19
C TRP A 133 -15.28 -11.47 -8.87
N GLU A 134 -14.85 -10.83 -7.78
CA GLU A 134 -15.49 -10.98 -6.45
C GLU A 134 -16.97 -10.59 -6.46
N VAL A 135 -17.29 -9.47 -7.10
CA VAL A 135 -18.67 -8.95 -7.12
C VAL A 135 -19.59 -9.87 -7.93
N MET A 136 -19.09 -10.44 -9.04
CA MET A 136 -19.86 -11.37 -9.86
C MET A 136 -20.03 -12.74 -9.18
N GLU A 137 -19.00 -13.23 -8.50
CA GLU A 137 -19.05 -14.49 -7.75
C GLU A 137 -20.11 -14.46 -6.63
N LEU A 138 -20.29 -13.32 -5.98
CA LEU A 138 -21.30 -13.12 -4.93
C LEU A 138 -22.70 -12.82 -5.47
N ALA A 139 -22.83 -12.43 -6.75
CA ALA A 139 -24.09 -11.99 -7.32
C ALA A 139 -24.98 -13.17 -7.74
N ARG A 140 -26.27 -13.12 -7.40
CA ARG A 140 -27.26 -14.12 -7.87
C ARG A 140 -27.41 -14.13 -9.41
N ARG A 141 -27.16 -12.99 -10.06
CA ARG A 141 -27.25 -12.80 -11.52
C ARG A 141 -26.06 -11.96 -11.99
N PRO A 142 -24.95 -12.59 -12.42
CA PRO A 142 -23.70 -11.88 -12.73
C PRO A 142 -23.84 -10.91 -13.90
N ASP A 143 -24.59 -11.27 -14.95
CA ASP A 143 -24.83 -10.41 -16.12
C ASP A 143 -25.48 -9.05 -15.76
N SER A 144 -26.57 -9.08 -14.97
CA SER A 144 -27.23 -7.85 -14.52
C SER A 144 -26.33 -7.02 -13.59
N MET A 145 -25.49 -7.67 -12.78
CA MET A 145 -24.54 -7.00 -11.90
C MET A 145 -23.43 -6.31 -12.70
N LEU A 146 -22.94 -6.94 -13.78
CA LEU A 146 -21.95 -6.35 -14.66
C LEU A 146 -22.44 -5.02 -15.25
N ILE A 147 -23.70 -4.93 -15.68
CA ILE A 147 -24.27 -3.69 -16.23
C ILE A 147 -24.20 -2.55 -15.20
N VAL A 148 -24.53 -2.83 -13.94
CA VAL A 148 -24.43 -1.84 -12.85
C VAL A 148 -22.98 -1.40 -12.67
N LYS A 149 -22.02 -2.34 -12.69
CA LYS A 149 -20.59 -2.02 -12.56
C LYS A 149 -20.02 -1.27 -13.75
N MET A 150 -20.42 -1.58 -14.97
CA MET A 150 -20.08 -0.79 -16.16
C MET A 150 -20.58 0.66 -16.03
N ARG A 151 -21.80 0.86 -15.51
CA ARG A 151 -22.33 2.21 -15.25
C ARG A 151 -21.56 2.96 -14.16
N GLU A 152 -21.18 2.27 -13.09
CA GLU A 152 -20.30 2.84 -12.06
C GLU A 152 -18.92 3.20 -12.65
N MET A 153 -18.38 2.41 -13.58
CA MET A 153 -17.11 2.72 -14.27
C MET A 153 -17.23 3.95 -15.17
N GLU A 154 -18.33 4.08 -15.91
CA GLU A 154 -18.60 5.25 -16.77
C GLU A 154 -18.76 6.54 -15.96
N THR A 155 -19.40 6.46 -14.79
CA THR A 155 -19.54 7.59 -13.86
C THR A 155 -18.28 7.87 -13.05
N GLY A 156 -17.28 6.98 -13.09
CA GLY A 156 -16.06 7.08 -12.29
C GLY A 156 -16.26 6.79 -10.80
N VAL A 157 -17.44 6.29 -10.40
CA VAL A 157 -17.74 5.87 -9.02
C VAL A 157 -17.17 4.49 -8.70
N PHE A 158 -16.91 3.68 -9.74
CA PHE A 158 -16.29 2.37 -9.56
C PHE A 158 -14.83 2.51 -9.13
N VAL A 159 -14.53 2.00 -7.93
CA VAL A 159 -13.18 1.91 -7.39
C VAL A 159 -12.81 0.42 -7.30
N GLY A 160 -11.70 0.04 -7.94
CA GLY A 160 -11.15 -1.30 -7.85
C GLY A 160 -10.61 -1.62 -6.45
N LYS A 161 -10.04 -2.82 -6.26
CA LYS A 161 -9.36 -3.19 -5.02
C LYS A 161 -8.20 -2.22 -4.72
N THR A 162 -8.46 -1.26 -3.85
CA THR A 162 -7.47 -0.23 -3.51
C THR A 162 -6.69 -0.67 -2.28
N LYS A 163 -5.36 -0.66 -2.38
CA LYS A 163 -4.49 -0.91 -1.22
C LYS A 163 -4.52 0.33 -0.31
N PRO A 164 -4.66 0.18 1.03
CA PRO A 164 -4.62 1.32 1.93
C PRO A 164 -3.24 2.02 1.87
N THR A 165 -3.23 3.32 1.63
CA THR A 165 -1.99 4.11 1.43
C THR A 165 -1.68 5.02 2.64
N GLY A 166 -0.40 5.36 2.79
CA GLY A 166 0.13 6.42 3.67
C GLY A 166 -0.56 6.57 5.04
N PRO A 167 -1.30 7.66 5.28
CA PRO A 167 -1.90 7.95 6.59
C PRO A 167 -3.01 6.97 6.98
N LEU A 168 -3.74 6.39 6.02
CA LEU A 168 -4.74 5.37 6.31
C LEU A 168 -4.08 4.09 6.84
N LEU A 169 -2.90 3.72 6.32
CA LEU A 169 -2.15 2.56 6.79
C LEU A 169 -1.71 2.72 8.25
N GLU A 170 -1.42 3.94 8.69
CA GLU A 170 -1.11 4.25 10.09
C GLU A 170 -2.32 4.04 10.99
N LEU A 171 -3.51 4.49 10.56
CA LEU A 171 -4.77 4.23 11.29
C LEU A 171 -5.08 2.73 11.37
N VAL A 172 -4.91 1.99 10.28
CA VAL A 172 -5.10 0.54 10.24
C VAL A 172 -4.21 -0.16 11.26
N LYS A 173 -2.92 0.24 11.34
CA LYS A 173 -1.97 -0.30 12.33
C LYS A 173 -2.29 0.12 13.76
N LYS A 174 -2.62 1.40 13.98
CA LYS A 174 -2.89 1.99 15.31
C LYS A 174 -4.13 1.36 15.95
N TYR A 175 -5.22 1.24 15.19
CA TYR A 175 -6.50 0.74 15.68
C TYR A 175 -6.74 -0.75 15.38
N ARG A 176 -5.81 -1.43 14.71
CA ARG A 176 -5.93 -2.84 14.28
C ARG A 176 -7.22 -3.07 13.52
N LEU A 177 -7.45 -2.26 12.48
CA LEU A 177 -8.62 -2.41 11.61
C LEU A 177 -8.53 -3.71 10.82
N ASP A 178 -9.67 -4.36 10.66
CA ASP A 178 -9.77 -5.56 9.83
C ASP A 178 -9.53 -5.21 8.35
N GLU A 179 -9.07 -6.19 7.58
CA GLU A 179 -8.73 -6.00 6.16
C GLU A 179 -9.94 -5.47 5.37
N GLU A 180 -11.12 -6.02 5.61
CA GLU A 180 -12.37 -5.58 4.96
C GLU A 180 -12.71 -4.12 5.27
N ALA A 181 -12.59 -3.70 6.53
CA ALA A 181 -12.86 -2.33 6.94
C ALA A 181 -11.83 -1.35 6.34
N SER A 182 -10.56 -1.75 6.30
CA SER A 182 -9.48 -0.95 5.71
C SER A 182 -9.64 -0.75 4.20
N SER A 183 -10.04 -1.82 3.49
CA SER A 183 -10.27 -1.80 2.05
C SER A 183 -11.46 -0.90 1.70
N LYS A 184 -12.58 -1.04 2.42
CA LYS A 184 -13.76 -0.19 2.21
C LYS A 184 -13.52 1.27 2.56
N LEU A 185 -12.72 1.56 3.58
CA LEU A 185 -12.30 2.94 3.88
C LEU A 185 -11.43 3.51 2.76
N ALA A 186 -10.48 2.74 2.24
CA ALA A 186 -9.64 3.17 1.11
C ALA A 186 -10.49 3.50 -0.13
N GLU A 187 -11.49 2.67 -0.45
CA GLU A 187 -12.43 2.90 -1.55
C GLU A 187 -13.18 4.23 -1.39
N VAL A 188 -13.73 4.50 -0.20
CA VAL A 188 -14.52 5.71 0.04
C VAL A 188 -13.65 6.97 0.07
N LEU A 189 -12.45 6.90 0.65
CA LEU A 189 -11.51 8.03 0.67
C LEU A 189 -10.93 8.34 -0.72
N ALA A 190 -10.80 7.34 -1.60
CA ALA A 190 -10.36 7.55 -2.99
C ALA A 190 -11.34 8.44 -3.79
N LEU A 191 -12.63 8.44 -3.43
CA LEU A 191 -13.65 9.29 -4.02
C LEU A 191 -13.60 10.74 -3.51
N ARG A 192 -13.03 10.98 -2.31
CA ARG A 192 -13.04 12.27 -1.61
C ARG A 192 -11.64 12.86 -1.44
N LYS A 193 -10.93 13.04 -2.54
CA LYS A 193 -9.54 13.54 -2.51
C LYS A 193 -9.41 14.93 -1.89
N ASP A 194 -10.42 15.79 -2.05
CA ASP A 194 -10.37 17.18 -1.59
C ASP A 194 -10.52 17.34 -0.07
N THR A 195 -11.22 16.42 0.60
CA THR A 195 -11.50 16.46 2.06
C THR A 195 -10.77 15.35 2.83
N LEU A 196 -9.79 14.71 2.18
CA LEU A 196 -9.13 13.51 2.68
C LEU A 196 -8.48 13.70 4.06
N GLU A 197 -7.79 14.82 4.28
CA GLU A 197 -7.09 15.06 5.56
C GLU A 197 -8.06 15.27 6.72
N ASP A 198 -9.17 15.97 6.49
CA ASP A 198 -10.16 16.26 7.51
C ASP A 198 -10.99 15.02 7.84
N ASP A 199 -11.37 14.25 6.82
CA ASP A 199 -12.04 12.96 6.99
C ASP A 199 -11.16 11.99 7.81
N LEU A 200 -9.84 11.95 7.57
CA LEU A 200 -8.92 11.10 8.34
C LEU A 200 -8.85 11.51 9.82
N LYS A 201 -8.76 12.81 10.12
CA LYS A 201 -8.78 13.32 11.50
C LYS A 201 -10.11 12.98 12.20
N GLN A 202 -11.22 13.12 11.49
CA GLN A 202 -12.54 12.82 12.04
C GLN A 202 -12.72 11.32 12.29
N ILE A 203 -12.33 10.47 11.33
CA ILE A 203 -12.32 9.01 11.49
C ILE A 203 -11.46 8.64 12.70
N GLU A 204 -10.27 9.21 12.86
CA GLU A 204 -9.40 8.95 14.01
C GLU A 204 -10.09 9.28 15.35
N LYS A 205 -10.77 10.43 15.45
CA LYS A 205 -11.56 10.79 16.65
C LYS A 205 -12.63 9.74 16.97
N HIS A 206 -13.40 9.29 15.98
CA HIS A 206 -14.42 8.27 16.17
C HIS A 206 -13.83 6.91 16.57
N LEU A 207 -12.70 6.51 15.97
CA LEU A 207 -12.01 5.27 16.30
C LEU A 207 -11.39 5.30 17.71
N ALA A 208 -10.93 6.47 18.18
CA ALA A 208 -10.37 6.63 19.52
C ALA A 208 -11.39 6.43 20.64
N VAL A 209 -12.65 6.80 20.40
CA VAL A 209 -13.77 6.69 21.35
C VAL A 209 -14.39 5.29 21.35
N SER A 210 -14.38 4.61 20.19
CA SER A 210 -14.99 3.29 20.05
C SER A 210 -14.14 2.18 20.69
N GLY A 211 -14.80 1.21 21.34
CA GLY A 211 -14.18 -0.05 21.77
C GLY A 211 -14.06 -1.09 20.66
N LYS A 212 -14.71 -0.87 19.50
CA LYS A 212 -14.71 -1.75 18.33
C LYS A 212 -14.43 -0.93 17.07
N PRO A 213 -13.16 -0.65 16.75
CA PRO A 213 -12.81 0.30 15.69
C PRO A 213 -13.26 -0.17 14.30
N SER A 214 -13.13 -1.46 13.96
CA SER A 214 -13.60 -1.98 12.67
C SER A 214 -15.10 -1.79 12.45
N ALA A 215 -15.93 -2.06 13.47
CA ALA A 215 -17.37 -1.85 13.40
C ALA A 215 -17.72 -0.36 13.29
N ALA A 216 -17.02 0.50 14.04
CA ALA A 216 -17.21 1.94 13.96
C ALA A 216 -16.87 2.48 12.57
N ALA A 217 -15.73 2.08 11.99
CA ALA A 217 -15.35 2.42 10.61
C ALA A 217 -16.45 2.07 9.62
N MET A 218 -17.01 0.85 9.71
CA MET A 218 -18.10 0.39 8.85
C MET A 218 -19.39 1.22 9.00
N MET A 219 -19.71 1.69 10.21
CA MET A 219 -20.85 2.58 10.45
C MET A 219 -20.63 4.01 9.92
N LEU A 220 -19.39 4.44 9.72
CA LEU A 220 -19.05 5.74 9.15
C LEU A 220 -19.08 5.75 7.62
N LEU A 221 -18.91 4.60 6.95
CA LEU A 221 -18.88 4.53 5.48
C LEU A 221 -20.11 5.14 4.80
N PRO A 222 -21.36 4.89 5.24
CA PRO A 222 -22.53 5.53 4.64
C PRO A 222 -22.49 7.05 4.77
N LYS A 223 -22.02 7.58 5.91
CA LYS A 223 -21.90 9.02 6.16
C LYS A 223 -20.83 9.67 5.29
N LEU A 224 -19.72 8.97 5.06
CA LEU A 224 -18.67 9.44 4.18
C LEU A 224 -19.12 9.49 2.71
N ARG A 225 -20.01 8.58 2.29
CA ARG A 225 -20.57 8.54 0.92
C ARG A 225 -21.60 9.65 0.69
N THR A 226 -22.44 9.96 1.68
CA THR A 226 -23.36 11.10 1.63
C THR A 226 -22.57 12.38 1.87
N ALA A 227 -22.04 12.98 0.81
CA ALA A 227 -21.14 14.14 0.83
C ALA A 227 -21.45 15.12 1.98
N GLY A 228 -20.54 15.20 2.95
CA GLY A 228 -20.66 16.04 4.13
C GLY A 228 -19.52 15.79 5.11
N PRO A 229 -19.14 16.80 5.93
CA PRO A 229 -18.18 16.62 7.02
C PRO A 229 -18.76 15.66 8.06
N LEU A 230 -17.94 14.76 8.60
CA LEU A 230 -18.39 13.90 9.70
C LEU A 230 -18.62 14.75 10.95
N GLU A 231 -19.76 14.54 11.61
CA GLU A 231 -20.01 15.09 12.93
C GLU A 231 -19.01 14.55 13.96
N ASP A 232 -18.65 15.36 14.95
CA ASP A 232 -17.82 14.91 16.06
C ASP A 232 -18.53 13.78 16.87
N PRO A 233 -17.77 12.82 17.44
CA PRO A 233 -18.34 11.74 18.24
C PRO A 233 -19.06 12.30 19.46
N ARG A 234 -20.39 12.16 19.51
CA ARG A 234 -21.21 12.55 20.67
C ARG A 234 -21.11 11.56 21.84
N GLN A 235 -20.59 10.36 21.58
CA GLN A 235 -20.54 9.29 22.58
C GLN A 235 -19.35 9.49 23.52
N PRO A 236 -19.52 9.28 24.84
CA PRO A 236 -18.38 9.23 25.75
C PRO A 236 -17.45 8.05 25.40
N PRO A 237 -16.15 8.12 25.75
CA PRO A 237 -15.21 7.01 25.56
C PRO A 237 -15.78 5.72 26.12
N ALA A 238 -15.91 4.70 25.26
CA ALA A 238 -16.37 3.40 25.71
C ALA A 238 -15.34 2.80 26.69
N PRO A 239 -15.77 2.04 27.71
CA PRO A 239 -14.85 1.27 28.55
C PRO A 239 -13.97 0.39 27.64
N SER A 240 -12.66 0.38 27.85
CA SER A 240 -11.65 -0.31 27.04
C SER A 240 -11.35 0.27 25.64
N SER A 241 -11.91 1.43 25.29
CA SER A 241 -11.52 2.18 24.08
C SER A 241 -10.05 2.57 24.09
N HIS A 242 -9.49 2.95 22.94
CA HIS A 242 -8.09 3.37 22.86
C HIS A 242 -7.81 4.56 23.79
N SER A 243 -8.71 5.54 23.80
CA SER A 243 -8.62 6.72 24.68
C SER A 243 -8.73 6.35 26.17
N ASP A 244 -9.60 5.40 26.53
CA ASP A 244 -9.71 4.90 27.90
C ASP A 244 -8.43 4.17 28.34
N ARG A 245 -7.84 3.35 27.46
CA ARG A 245 -6.56 2.66 27.72
C ARG A 245 -5.39 3.62 27.85
N GLU A 246 -5.32 4.68 27.04
CA GLU A 246 -4.29 5.71 27.17
C GLU A 246 -4.45 6.46 28.49
N ARG A 247 -5.68 6.84 28.85
CA ARG A 247 -5.98 7.49 30.12
C ARG A 247 -5.67 6.58 31.32
N GLU A 248 -5.92 5.28 31.21
CA GLU A 248 -5.58 4.29 32.23
C GLU A 248 -4.07 4.15 32.41
N LYS A 249 -3.30 4.07 31.30
CA LYS A 249 -1.83 4.05 31.35
C LYS A 249 -1.25 5.30 31.99
N ASP A 250 -1.82 6.47 31.72
CA ASP A 250 -1.34 7.71 32.32
C ASP A 250 -1.67 7.75 33.82
N ARG A 251 -2.86 7.28 34.23
CA ARG A 251 -3.20 7.09 35.65
C ARG A 251 -2.28 6.08 36.33
N GLU A 252 -1.88 5.02 35.64
CA GLU A 252 -0.96 4.00 36.16
C GLU A 252 0.46 4.58 36.36
N LYS A 253 0.98 5.31 35.37
CA LYS A 253 2.27 6.02 35.50
C LYS A 253 2.28 7.00 36.66
N ASP A 254 1.19 7.71 36.90
CA ASP A 254 1.11 8.64 38.03
C ASP A 254 1.08 7.91 39.38
N ARG A 255 0.40 6.76 39.47
CA ARG A 255 0.46 5.89 40.66
C ARG A 255 1.86 5.35 40.92
N ASP A 256 2.61 4.99 39.87
CA ASP A 256 3.99 4.51 39.99
C ASP A 256 4.94 5.61 40.44
N ARG A 257 4.77 6.84 39.94
CA ARG A 257 5.52 8.02 40.41
C ARG A 257 5.28 8.29 41.88
N ASP A 258 4.04 8.17 42.36
CA ASP A 258 3.71 8.37 43.77
C ASP A 258 4.26 7.25 44.66
N ARG A 259 4.25 6.00 44.18
CA ARG A 259 4.87 4.87 44.87
C ARG A 259 6.37 5.03 44.99
N GLY A 260 7.04 5.48 43.92
CA GLY A 260 8.47 5.78 43.91
C GLY A 260 8.85 6.91 44.87
N ARG A 261 8.09 8.01 44.87
CA ARG A 261 8.29 9.12 45.83
C ARG A 261 8.09 8.69 47.28
N ARG A 262 7.13 7.81 47.55
CA ARG A 262 6.92 7.26 48.89
C ARG A 262 8.08 6.36 49.32
N GLU A 263 8.56 5.49 48.44
CA GLU A 263 9.70 4.62 48.72
C GLU A 263 10.99 5.43 48.94
N GLU A 264 11.22 6.48 48.16
CA GLU A 264 12.34 7.40 48.34
C GLU A 264 12.27 8.13 49.70
N ARG A 265 11.07 8.62 50.08
CA ARG A 265 10.85 9.22 51.41
C ARG A 265 11.09 8.20 52.54
N GLU A 266 10.70 6.94 52.36
CA GLU A 266 10.95 5.87 53.33
C GLU A 266 12.45 5.50 53.40
N ARG A 267 13.18 5.47 52.28
CA ARG A 267 14.64 5.29 52.24
C ARG A 267 15.36 6.42 52.97
N HIS A 268 14.95 7.67 52.76
CA HIS A 268 15.51 8.83 53.49
C HIS A 268 15.28 8.70 55.00
N ARG A 269 14.07 8.35 55.44
CA ARG A 269 13.78 8.12 56.87
C ARG A 269 14.64 7.01 57.49
N ARG A 270 14.95 5.95 56.74
CA ARG A 270 15.85 4.88 57.20
C ARG A 270 17.30 5.36 57.32
N ARG A 271 17.79 6.14 56.35
CA ARG A 271 19.17 6.67 56.36
C ARG A 271 19.42 7.67 57.50
N SER A 272 18.42 8.49 57.84
CA SER A 272 18.49 9.41 58.98
C SER A 272 18.42 8.71 60.35
N ARG A 273 18.02 7.43 60.39
CA ARG A 273 18.02 6.60 61.61
C ARG A 273 19.27 5.74 61.75
N SER A 274 20.26 5.86 60.84
CA SER A 274 21.54 5.16 61.03
C SER A 274 22.26 5.74 62.26
N PRO A 275 22.47 4.94 63.32
CA PRO A 275 22.80 5.46 64.64
C PRO A 275 24.23 5.98 64.70
N GLU A 276 24.34 7.17 65.26
CA GLU A 276 25.49 7.70 65.98
C GLU A 276 25.82 6.78 67.17
N GLY A 277 26.31 5.57 66.85
CA GLY A 277 26.41 4.46 67.79
C GLY A 277 27.55 3.52 67.41
N ARG A 278 28.75 4.08 67.16
CA ARG A 278 30.03 3.37 67.23
C ARG A 278 31.15 4.39 67.45
N ARG A 279 31.15 4.99 68.65
CA ARG A 279 32.38 5.50 69.26
C ARG A 279 32.84 4.44 70.26
N SER A 280 34.00 3.86 70.01
CA SER A 280 34.85 3.15 70.96
C SER A 280 36.28 3.55 70.64
#